data_AF-A0A968VX10-F1
#
_entry.id   AF-A0A968VX10-F1
#
_cell.length_a   1.000
_cell.length_b   1.000
_cell.length_c   1.000
_cell.angle_alpha   90.00
_cell.angle_beta   90.00
_cell.angle_gamma   90.00
#
_symmetry.space_group_name_H-M   'P 1'
#
loop_
_entity.id
_entity.type
_entity.pdbx_description
1 polymer ?
#
loop_
_entity_poly.entity_id
_entity_poly.type
_entity_poly.pdbx_seq_one_letter_code
_entity_poly.pdbx_strand_id
1 'polypeptide(L)'
;MTRIFLSFIFLMATTFAKASDLTEALPLTNKIIMLHFDDGHIVKHKAFEPRHNEYGVVDTLDVNRAMQPATYQIESSNDINYSQGKSPIDVGRKSKGTDFGWVCENYKEPTGCINTTIADNAQEHWVYLYLEEPMVNEKTYTIKLGGLAKNLNEVSLSYNDAKIRSEAVHVNIVGHSTAAPKKYAYVYHWMGDKGHLQLQSFEGNKFWVVDQRNGEKVFTGKLSFRKPLDNVETTKTQQAKPYGNWLNAEVYECDFSNFNNPGQYTIAVENIGCSFPFELSDDGYREAFKVTCRGLYHNRSGIELKPEFTDHPRPAPANPLITPGFKDKMQYANVRYCDLENYNVSKNDIEKIKNNLMGPINTWGWYQDAGDWDGYFTHLKIPAMLMFTYLIKANNFNDGELNLPESGNGIPDILDEARWLIRYFTAHGTKPSMQAMQQAGFLAPGQPATILARM
;
A
#
# COMPACT_ATOMS: atom_id res chain seq x y z
N MET A 1 -74.61 -24.92 19.54
CA MET A 1 -74.86 -24.26 18.24
C MET A 1 -74.05 -22.97 18.20
N THR A 2 -73.51 -22.64 17.02
CA THR A 2 -72.98 -21.31 16.59
C THR A 2 -71.61 -20.90 17.18
N ARG A 3 -70.48 -21.06 16.48
CA ARG A 3 -69.79 -20.14 15.51
C ARG A 3 -69.61 -18.70 16.06
N ILE A 4 -68.42 -18.09 16.06
CA ILE A 4 -67.77 -17.45 14.88
C ILE A 4 -66.26 -17.20 15.12
N PHE A 5 -65.49 -17.34 14.03
CA PHE A 5 -64.08 -16.99 13.76
C PHE A 5 -63.73 -15.49 13.96
N LEU A 6 -62.46 -15.16 14.27
CA LEU A 6 -61.55 -14.51 13.30
C LEU A 6 -60.09 -14.48 13.81
N SER A 7 -59.19 -14.92 12.93
CA SER A 7 -57.73 -14.81 13.04
C SER A 7 -57.25 -13.37 12.86
N PHE A 8 -56.16 -13.02 13.55
CA PHE A 8 -55.17 -12.09 13.02
C PHE A 8 -53.79 -12.74 13.13
N ILE A 9 -53.34 -13.29 12.00
CA ILE A 9 -51.93 -13.62 11.78
C ILE A 9 -51.28 -12.30 11.37
N PHE A 10 -50.44 -11.75 12.23
CA PHE A 10 -49.54 -10.67 11.84
C PHE A 10 -48.42 -11.33 11.02
N LEU A 11 -48.53 -11.18 9.69
CA LEU A 11 -47.44 -11.50 8.78
C LEU A 11 -46.35 -10.42 9.02
N MET A 12 -45.34 -10.73 9.83
CA MET A 12 -44.11 -9.96 9.82
C MET A 12 -43.51 -10.09 8.42
N ALA A 13 -43.60 -9.03 7.62
CA ALA A 13 -42.76 -8.88 6.45
C ALA A 13 -41.32 -8.87 6.95
N THR A 14 -40.59 -9.96 6.74
CA THR A 14 -39.13 -9.96 6.83
C THR A 14 -38.64 -9.01 5.75
N THR A 15 -38.39 -7.76 6.13
CA THR A 15 -37.54 -6.88 5.34
C THR A 15 -36.15 -7.52 5.38
N PHE A 16 -35.82 -8.30 4.35
CA PHE A 16 -34.45 -8.74 4.13
C PHE A 16 -33.56 -7.50 4.12
N ALA A 17 -32.48 -7.51 4.90
CA ALA A 17 -31.50 -6.45 4.88
C ALA A 17 -31.04 -6.22 3.43
N LYS A 18 -31.03 -4.95 2.99
CA LYS A 18 -30.37 -4.56 1.74
C LYS A 18 -28.88 -4.42 2.04
N ALA A 19 -28.04 -4.76 1.07
CA ALA A 19 -26.62 -5.00 1.27
C ALA A 19 -25.73 -3.86 0.75
N SER A 20 -24.42 -3.99 0.92
CA SER A 20 -23.36 -3.04 0.57
C SER A 20 -23.46 -2.32 -0.77
N ASP A 21 -22.77 -1.20 -0.89
CA ASP A 21 -22.73 -0.44 -2.13
C ASP A 21 -21.84 -1.15 -3.16
N LEU A 22 -22.32 -1.27 -4.40
CA LEU A 22 -21.47 -1.70 -5.51
C LEU A 22 -20.56 -0.52 -5.89
N THR A 23 -19.25 -0.72 -5.80
CA THR A 23 -18.23 0.30 -6.11
C THR A 23 -17.65 0.14 -7.51
N GLU A 24 -17.56 -1.09 -8.03
CA GLU A 24 -16.99 -1.36 -9.35
C GLU A 24 -17.60 -2.62 -9.98
N ALA A 25 -17.70 -2.62 -11.31
CA ALA A 25 -17.95 -3.83 -12.10
C ALA A 25 -16.92 -3.87 -13.25
N LEU A 26 -16.10 -4.91 -13.29
CA LEU A 26 -15.04 -5.09 -14.28
C LEU A 26 -15.07 -6.52 -14.84
N PRO A 27 -14.55 -6.76 -16.05
CA PRO A 27 -14.18 -8.12 -16.42
C PRO A 27 -12.93 -8.52 -15.63
N LEU A 28 -12.92 -9.75 -15.12
CA LEU A 28 -11.65 -10.41 -14.82
C LEU A 28 -11.09 -11.08 -16.08
N THR A 29 -11.98 -11.68 -16.87
CA THR A 29 -11.75 -12.13 -18.26
C THR A 29 -13.02 -11.91 -19.08
N ASN A 30 -13.02 -12.26 -20.37
CA ASN A 30 -14.27 -12.30 -21.15
C ASN A 30 -15.29 -13.31 -20.60
N LYS A 31 -14.89 -14.27 -19.76
CA LYS A 31 -15.80 -15.27 -19.17
C LYS A 31 -16.14 -15.03 -17.70
N ILE A 32 -15.58 -14.00 -17.08
CA ILE A 32 -15.78 -13.72 -15.66
C ILE A 32 -15.99 -12.23 -15.47
N ILE A 33 -17.15 -11.85 -14.94
CA ILE A 33 -17.42 -10.50 -14.46
C ILE A 33 -17.10 -10.47 -12.96
N MET A 34 -16.36 -9.46 -12.52
CA MET A 34 -16.04 -9.19 -11.13
C MET A 34 -16.84 -7.97 -10.66
N LEU A 35 -17.66 -8.17 -9.64
CA LEU A 35 -18.39 -7.13 -8.94
C LEU A 35 -17.70 -6.83 -7.62
N HIS A 36 -17.43 -5.55 -7.34
CA HIS A 36 -16.80 -5.11 -6.11
C HIS A 36 -17.82 -4.37 -5.25
N PHE A 37 -18.02 -4.85 -4.02
CA PHE A 37 -18.91 -4.28 -3.02
C PHE A 37 -18.12 -3.80 -1.81
N ASP A 38 -18.53 -2.66 -1.25
CA ASP A 38 -17.95 -2.07 -0.05
C ASP A 38 -19.01 -2.00 1.07
N ASP A 39 -18.74 -2.71 2.17
CA ASP A 39 -19.63 -2.73 3.34
C ASP A 39 -19.57 -1.44 4.16
N GLY A 40 -18.57 -0.58 3.97
CA GLY A 40 -18.50 0.74 4.59
C GLY A 40 -17.14 1.07 5.19
N HIS A 41 -17.12 1.81 6.30
CA HIS A 41 -15.86 2.31 6.87
C HIS A 41 -15.92 2.44 8.40
N ILE A 42 -14.75 2.61 9.02
CA ILE A 42 -14.60 2.93 10.42
C ILE A 42 -14.37 4.43 10.58
N VAL A 43 -15.22 5.08 11.37
CA VAL A 43 -14.97 6.46 11.80
C VAL A 43 -13.89 6.43 12.88
N LYS A 44 -12.72 6.97 12.56
CA LYS A 44 -11.57 7.04 13.48
C LYS A 44 -11.75 8.12 14.55
N HIS A 45 -11.18 7.89 15.72
CA HIS A 45 -11.02 8.92 16.75
C HIS A 45 -10.17 10.07 16.21
N LYS A 46 -10.45 11.30 16.64
CA LYS A 46 -9.65 12.46 16.25
C LYS A 46 -8.45 12.65 17.18
N ALA A 47 -7.57 13.58 16.81
CA ALA A 47 -6.47 13.98 17.68
C ALA A 47 -7.00 14.36 19.07
N PHE A 48 -6.34 13.83 20.11
CA PHE A 48 -6.68 13.99 21.53
C PHE A 48 -8.00 13.32 21.99
N GLU A 49 -8.66 12.54 21.13
CA GLU A 49 -9.79 11.71 21.52
C GLU A 49 -9.34 10.29 21.94
N PRO A 50 -10.05 9.62 22.86
CA PRO A 50 -9.79 8.21 23.17
C PRO A 50 -10.03 7.28 21.98
N ARG A 51 -9.22 6.23 21.84
CA ARG A 51 -9.38 5.21 20.78
C ARG A 51 -10.73 4.50 20.79
N HIS A 52 -11.40 4.41 21.94
CA HIS A 52 -12.73 3.79 22.04
C HIS A 52 -13.86 4.66 21.47
N ASN A 53 -13.55 5.86 20.94
CA ASN A 53 -14.52 6.68 20.21
C ASN A 53 -14.71 6.22 18.76
N GLU A 54 -13.96 5.24 18.30
CA GLU A 54 -14.13 4.67 16.98
C GLU A 54 -15.43 3.88 16.86
N TYR A 55 -16.05 3.90 15.69
CA TYR A 55 -17.21 3.07 15.39
C TYR A 55 -17.33 2.80 13.90
N GLY A 56 -17.86 1.63 13.54
CA GLY A 56 -18.14 1.28 12.16
C GLY A 56 -19.47 1.84 11.65
N VAL A 57 -19.44 2.36 10.43
CA VAL A 57 -20.61 2.61 9.59
C VAL A 57 -20.63 1.50 8.55
N VAL A 58 -21.35 0.43 8.84
CA VAL A 58 -21.31 -0.82 8.06
C VAL A 58 -22.71 -1.26 7.66
N ASP A 59 -22.89 -1.58 6.38
CA ASP A 59 -24.09 -2.19 5.80
C ASP A 59 -23.66 -3.43 5.01
N THR A 60 -23.70 -4.60 5.66
CA THR A 60 -22.99 -5.79 5.19
C THR A 60 -23.62 -6.44 3.96
N LEU A 61 -22.80 -6.98 3.06
CA LEU A 61 -23.27 -7.82 1.96
C LEU A 61 -24.06 -9.04 2.47
N ASP A 62 -25.23 -9.33 1.89
CA ASP A 62 -25.90 -10.62 2.06
C ASP A 62 -25.15 -11.66 1.23
N VAL A 63 -24.10 -12.21 1.83
CA VAL A 63 -23.20 -13.16 1.18
C VAL A 63 -23.95 -14.42 0.74
N ASN A 64 -24.97 -14.87 1.48
CA ASN A 64 -25.72 -16.07 1.11
C ASN A 64 -26.45 -15.88 -0.22
N ARG A 65 -27.09 -14.72 -0.40
CA ARG A 65 -27.73 -14.33 -1.67
C ARG A 65 -26.70 -14.01 -2.75
N ALA A 66 -25.62 -13.32 -2.41
CA ALA A 66 -24.58 -12.95 -3.35
C ALA A 66 -23.90 -14.17 -4.01
N MET A 67 -23.86 -15.30 -3.32
CA MET A 67 -23.31 -16.55 -3.83
C MET A 67 -24.31 -17.41 -4.64
N GLN A 68 -25.56 -16.97 -4.82
CA GLN A 68 -26.52 -17.68 -5.67
C GLN A 68 -26.47 -17.14 -7.10
N PRO A 69 -26.21 -17.99 -8.12
CA PRO A 69 -26.23 -17.55 -9.51
C PRO A 69 -27.57 -16.92 -9.93
N ALA A 70 -28.68 -17.45 -9.40
CA ALA A 70 -30.04 -16.97 -9.65
C ALA A 70 -30.31 -15.54 -9.13
N THR A 71 -29.45 -14.98 -8.31
CA THR A 71 -29.56 -13.58 -7.87
C THR A 71 -29.30 -12.60 -9.01
N TYR A 72 -28.51 -13.01 -10.01
CA TYR A 72 -28.08 -12.16 -11.11
C TYR A 72 -28.76 -12.53 -12.42
N GLN A 73 -29.00 -11.51 -13.24
CA GLN A 73 -29.41 -11.67 -14.64
C GLN A 73 -28.55 -10.74 -15.49
N ILE A 74 -27.90 -11.29 -16.50
CA ILE A 74 -26.98 -10.59 -17.40
C ILE A 74 -27.64 -10.52 -18.76
N GLU A 75 -27.84 -9.32 -19.26
CA GLU A 75 -28.54 -9.02 -20.51
C GLU A 75 -27.64 -8.20 -21.44
N SER A 76 -27.81 -8.37 -22.74
CA SER A 76 -27.17 -7.49 -23.73
C SER A 76 -28.11 -7.23 -24.89
N SER A 77 -28.27 -5.97 -25.25
CA SER A 77 -29.05 -5.57 -26.42
C SER A 77 -28.29 -5.77 -27.74
N ASN A 78 -26.96 -5.90 -27.69
CA ASN A 78 -26.10 -6.00 -28.86
C ASN A 78 -25.30 -7.31 -28.94
N ASP A 79 -25.48 -8.24 -28.00
CA ASP A 79 -24.97 -9.61 -28.07
C ASP A 79 -26.14 -10.63 -28.03
N ILE A 80 -26.27 -11.41 -29.11
CA ILE A 80 -27.37 -12.37 -29.29
C ILE A 80 -27.40 -13.44 -28.19
N ASN A 81 -26.23 -13.82 -27.65
CA ASN A 81 -26.09 -14.82 -26.61
C ASN A 81 -26.73 -14.40 -25.28
N TYR A 82 -26.94 -13.09 -25.09
CA TYR A 82 -27.48 -12.49 -23.88
C TYR A 82 -28.78 -11.70 -24.12
N SER A 83 -29.38 -11.84 -25.30
CA SER A 83 -30.60 -11.12 -25.69
C SER A 83 -31.83 -11.47 -24.84
N GLN A 84 -31.88 -12.66 -24.24
CA GLN A 84 -32.97 -13.12 -23.36
C GLN A 84 -32.64 -13.04 -21.86
N GLY A 85 -31.48 -12.52 -21.51
CA GLY A 85 -30.97 -12.56 -20.14
C GLY A 85 -30.54 -13.95 -19.70
N LYS A 86 -29.35 -14.05 -19.11
CA LYS A 86 -28.83 -15.31 -18.54
C LYS A 86 -28.35 -15.09 -17.12
N SER A 87 -28.59 -16.04 -16.23
CA SER A 87 -27.85 -16.10 -14.97
C SER A 87 -26.43 -16.62 -15.24
N PRO A 88 -25.44 -16.24 -14.41
CA PRO A 88 -24.14 -16.89 -14.43
C PRO A 88 -24.29 -18.40 -14.14
N ILE A 89 -23.32 -19.20 -14.58
CA ILE A 89 -23.32 -20.65 -14.33
C ILE A 89 -22.74 -21.01 -12.96
N ASP A 90 -21.95 -20.11 -12.38
CA ASP A 90 -21.31 -20.27 -11.08
C ASP A 90 -20.98 -18.88 -10.50
N VAL A 91 -20.82 -18.81 -9.18
CA VAL A 91 -20.42 -17.59 -8.48
C VAL A 91 -19.31 -17.91 -7.49
N GLY A 92 -18.26 -17.09 -7.49
CA GLY A 92 -17.17 -17.10 -6.51
C GLY A 92 -17.13 -15.83 -5.68
N ARG A 93 -16.38 -15.84 -4.57
CA ARG A 93 -16.15 -14.66 -3.75
C ARG A 93 -14.79 -14.64 -3.07
N LYS A 94 -14.19 -13.44 -3.06
CA LYS A 94 -13.10 -13.03 -2.18
C LYS A 94 -13.60 -11.93 -1.24
N SER A 95 -13.16 -11.92 0.00
CA SER A 95 -13.48 -10.84 0.93
C SER A 95 -12.28 -10.47 1.76
N LYS A 96 -12.16 -9.19 2.08
CA LYS A 96 -11.00 -8.61 2.75
C LYS A 96 -11.49 -7.56 3.74
N GLY A 97 -11.01 -7.60 4.97
CA GLY A 97 -11.17 -6.47 5.88
C GLY A 97 -10.31 -5.30 5.39
N THR A 98 -10.92 -4.15 5.18
CA THR A 98 -10.28 -2.97 4.56
C THR A 98 -10.15 -1.80 5.51
N ASP A 99 -10.95 -1.76 6.56
CA ASP A 99 -10.83 -0.79 7.63
C ASP A 99 -11.08 -1.46 8.99
N PHE A 100 -10.28 -1.11 10.00
CA PHE A 100 -10.27 -1.76 11.31
C PHE A 100 -10.21 -0.76 12.45
N GLY A 101 -11.18 -0.80 13.35
CA GLY A 101 -11.27 0.00 14.54
C GLY A 101 -10.70 -0.67 15.78
N TRP A 102 -10.27 0.13 16.74
CA TRP A 102 -9.79 -0.32 18.05
C TRP A 102 -10.94 -0.27 19.08
N VAL A 103 -12.02 -0.99 18.80
CA VAL A 103 -13.20 -1.09 19.67
C VAL A 103 -13.24 -2.46 20.34
N CYS A 104 -13.56 -2.48 21.63
CA CYS A 104 -13.76 -3.74 22.33
C CYS A 104 -14.85 -3.69 23.40
N GLU A 105 -16.02 -4.24 23.10
CA GLU A 105 -17.15 -4.32 24.03
C GLU A 105 -16.91 -5.38 25.10
N ASN A 106 -16.35 -6.53 24.71
CA ASN A 106 -16.07 -7.61 25.64
C ASN A 106 -14.80 -8.35 25.24
N TYR A 107 -14.04 -8.83 26.23
CA TYR A 107 -12.80 -9.58 25.98
C TYR A 107 -12.93 -10.98 26.55
N LYS A 108 -12.69 -12.00 25.72
CA LYS A 108 -12.75 -13.40 26.12
C LYS A 108 -11.59 -14.18 25.54
N GLU A 109 -10.70 -14.67 26.40
CA GLU A 109 -9.66 -15.61 25.99
C GLU A 109 -10.25 -16.97 25.57
N PRO A 110 -9.75 -17.63 24.50
CA PRO A 110 -8.69 -17.19 23.58
C PRO A 110 -9.21 -16.41 22.36
N THR A 111 -10.51 -16.12 22.31
CA THR A 111 -11.20 -15.46 21.18
C THR A 111 -10.74 -14.02 20.98
N GLY A 112 -10.24 -13.38 22.04
CA GLY A 112 -9.82 -11.98 22.04
C GLY A 112 -11.01 -11.05 22.19
N CYS A 113 -10.98 -9.95 21.44
CA CYS A 113 -12.03 -8.96 21.47
C CYS A 113 -13.32 -9.45 20.79
N ILE A 114 -14.47 -9.15 21.38
CA ILE A 114 -15.80 -9.48 20.86
C ILE A 114 -16.64 -8.21 20.85
N ASN A 115 -17.09 -7.84 19.65
CA ASN A 115 -18.01 -6.73 19.42
C ASN A 115 -19.32 -7.28 18.84
N THR A 116 -20.44 -6.91 19.46
CA THR A 116 -21.81 -7.36 19.14
C THR A 116 -22.72 -6.22 18.71
N THR A 117 -22.46 -4.99 19.15
CA THR A 117 -23.29 -3.82 18.79
C THR A 117 -22.58 -2.80 17.92
N ILE A 118 -21.24 -2.77 17.93
CA ILE A 118 -20.44 -1.87 17.12
C ILE A 118 -19.62 -2.70 16.14
N ALA A 119 -19.64 -2.35 14.85
CA ALA A 119 -18.72 -2.93 13.89
C ALA A 119 -17.31 -2.38 14.14
N ASP A 120 -16.36 -3.29 14.38
CA ASP A 120 -14.94 -3.01 14.57
C ASP A 120 -14.12 -3.21 13.29
N ASN A 121 -14.75 -3.66 12.21
CA ASN A 121 -14.14 -3.66 10.89
C ASN A 121 -15.19 -3.43 9.79
N ALA A 122 -14.74 -2.89 8.66
CA ALA A 122 -15.47 -2.94 7.39
C ALA A 122 -14.81 -3.94 6.45
N GLN A 123 -15.60 -4.51 5.53
CA GLN A 123 -15.12 -5.47 4.54
C GLN A 123 -15.42 -4.99 3.13
N GLU A 124 -14.54 -5.35 2.22
CA GLU A 124 -14.82 -5.32 0.78
C GLU A 124 -14.99 -6.75 0.26
N HIS A 125 -15.87 -6.90 -0.72
CA HIS A 125 -16.22 -8.17 -1.34
C HIS A 125 -16.06 -8.11 -2.85
N TRP A 126 -15.30 -9.04 -3.42
CA TRP A 126 -15.23 -9.26 -4.86
C TRP A 126 -16.03 -10.52 -5.18
N VAL A 127 -17.12 -10.37 -5.93
CA VAL A 127 -17.98 -11.45 -6.40
C VAL A 127 -17.69 -11.73 -7.86
N TYR A 128 -17.39 -12.99 -8.19
CA TYR A 128 -17.00 -13.41 -9.53
C TYR A 128 -18.14 -14.18 -10.19
N LEU A 129 -18.75 -13.61 -11.22
CA LEU A 129 -19.83 -14.21 -12.00
C LEU A 129 -19.23 -14.96 -13.19
N TYR A 130 -19.35 -16.28 -13.20
CA TYR A 130 -18.86 -17.12 -14.30
C TYR A 130 -19.91 -17.20 -15.40
N LEU A 131 -19.49 -16.91 -16.62
CA LEU A 131 -20.34 -16.87 -17.79
C LEU A 131 -20.27 -18.18 -18.56
N GLU A 132 -21.42 -18.65 -19.06
CA GLU A 132 -21.47 -19.77 -20.00
C GLU A 132 -20.84 -19.38 -21.34
N GLU A 133 -21.28 -18.25 -21.90
CA GLU A 133 -20.79 -17.68 -23.14
C GLU A 133 -19.79 -16.55 -22.84
N PRO A 134 -18.67 -16.45 -23.56
CA PRO A 134 -17.77 -15.33 -23.36
C PRO A 134 -18.43 -14.02 -23.80
N MET A 135 -18.15 -12.94 -23.07
CA MET A 135 -18.38 -11.57 -23.53
C MET A 135 -17.63 -11.33 -24.84
N VAL A 136 -18.28 -10.62 -25.75
CA VAL A 136 -17.77 -10.25 -27.06
C VAL A 136 -17.30 -8.81 -27.03
N ASN A 137 -16.16 -8.54 -27.65
CA ASN A 137 -15.55 -7.22 -27.67
C ASN A 137 -16.50 -6.17 -28.31
N GLU A 138 -16.48 -4.94 -27.78
CA GLU A 138 -17.35 -3.80 -28.13
C GLU A 138 -18.84 -4.03 -27.86
N LYS A 139 -19.20 -5.01 -27.02
CA LYS A 139 -20.58 -5.23 -26.56
C LYS A 139 -20.79 -4.69 -25.15
N THR A 140 -22.06 -4.44 -24.81
CA THR A 140 -22.44 -3.92 -23.51
C THR A 140 -23.36 -4.92 -22.81
N TYR A 141 -23.06 -5.18 -21.55
CA TYR A 141 -23.76 -6.12 -20.69
C TYR A 141 -24.37 -5.37 -19.50
N THR A 142 -25.67 -5.52 -19.30
CA THR A 142 -26.36 -5.02 -18.11
C THR A 142 -26.48 -6.17 -17.12
N ILE A 143 -25.92 -6.00 -15.92
CA ILE A 143 -25.95 -6.96 -14.83
C ILE A 143 -26.97 -6.49 -13.81
N LYS A 144 -28.11 -7.17 -13.72
CA LYS A 144 -29.10 -6.98 -12.66
C LYS A 144 -28.59 -7.64 -11.38
N LEU A 145 -28.64 -6.90 -10.28
CA LEU A 145 -28.02 -7.28 -9.00
C LEU A 145 -29.00 -7.95 -8.03
N GLY A 146 -30.25 -8.15 -8.44
CA GLY A 146 -31.28 -8.77 -7.60
C GLY A 146 -31.58 -7.99 -6.30
N GLY A 147 -31.28 -6.69 -6.26
CA GLY A 147 -31.38 -5.87 -5.05
C GLY A 147 -30.35 -6.23 -3.96
N LEU A 148 -29.18 -6.77 -4.35
CA LEU A 148 -28.02 -6.92 -3.47
C LEU A 148 -27.43 -5.56 -3.11
N ALA A 149 -27.13 -4.73 -4.10
CA ALA A 149 -26.56 -3.41 -3.83
C ALA A 149 -27.63 -2.42 -3.35
N LYS A 150 -27.26 -1.56 -2.41
CA LYS A 150 -28.15 -0.49 -1.91
C LYS A 150 -28.19 0.72 -2.83
N ASN A 151 -27.06 1.09 -3.43
CA ASN A 151 -26.94 2.21 -4.34
C ASN A 151 -27.53 1.96 -5.74
N LEU A 152 -27.53 0.71 -6.22
CA LEU A 152 -27.88 0.36 -7.60
C LEU A 152 -28.70 -0.93 -7.68
N ASN A 153 -29.65 -1.01 -8.64
CA ASN A 153 -30.35 -2.27 -8.94
C ASN A 153 -29.65 -3.07 -10.06
N GLU A 154 -28.92 -2.38 -10.94
CA GLU A 154 -28.18 -2.94 -12.05
C GLU A 154 -26.97 -2.07 -12.39
N VAL A 155 -26.01 -2.66 -13.10
CA VAL A 155 -24.79 -1.98 -13.56
C VAL A 155 -24.53 -2.34 -15.02
N SER A 156 -24.04 -1.40 -15.82
CA SER A 156 -23.68 -1.64 -17.23
C SER A 156 -22.16 -1.78 -17.39
N LEU A 157 -21.73 -2.80 -18.12
CA LEU A 157 -20.34 -3.11 -18.44
C LEU A 157 -20.14 -3.11 -19.95
N SER A 158 -19.36 -2.18 -20.49
CA SER A 158 -18.97 -2.20 -21.91
C SER A 158 -17.64 -2.95 -22.06
N TYR A 159 -17.70 -4.17 -22.60
CA TYR A 159 -16.53 -5.03 -22.70
C TYR A 159 -15.67 -4.64 -23.90
N ASN A 160 -14.48 -4.11 -23.63
CA ASN A 160 -13.46 -3.83 -24.64
C ASN A 160 -12.09 -4.17 -24.06
N ASP A 161 -11.52 -5.32 -24.43
CA ASP A 161 -10.28 -5.84 -23.82
C ASP A 161 -9.05 -4.92 -23.96
N ALA A 162 -9.10 -3.98 -24.91
CA ALA A 162 -8.07 -2.96 -25.11
C ALA A 162 -8.23 -1.71 -24.23
N LYS A 163 -9.41 -1.50 -23.62
CA LYS A 163 -9.76 -0.27 -22.90
C LYS A 163 -10.24 -0.48 -21.48
N ILE A 164 -10.88 -1.61 -21.19
CA ILE A 164 -11.44 -1.88 -19.87
C ILE A 164 -10.41 -2.56 -18.98
N ARG A 165 -10.26 -2.05 -17.76
CA ARG A 165 -9.33 -2.60 -16.78
C ARG A 165 -9.74 -4.02 -16.40
N SER A 166 -8.77 -4.92 -16.28
CA SER A 166 -8.92 -6.19 -15.56
C SER A 166 -7.97 -6.22 -14.37
N GLU A 167 -8.47 -6.64 -13.21
CA GLU A 167 -7.62 -6.88 -12.02
C GLU A 167 -6.58 -7.97 -12.23
N ALA A 168 -6.73 -8.78 -13.27
CA ALA A 168 -5.76 -9.83 -13.56
C ALA A 168 -4.47 -9.29 -14.19
N VAL A 169 -4.43 -8.07 -14.74
CA VAL A 169 -3.28 -7.55 -15.50
C VAL A 169 -2.48 -6.54 -14.67
N HIS A 170 -1.30 -6.96 -14.21
CA HIS A 170 -0.43 -6.22 -13.30
C HIS A 170 0.79 -5.65 -14.02
N VAL A 171 1.08 -4.37 -13.78
CA VAL A 171 2.25 -3.66 -14.32
C VAL A 171 2.98 -2.94 -13.19
N ASN A 172 4.23 -2.53 -13.43
CA ASN A 172 4.81 -1.47 -12.63
C ASN A 172 4.09 -0.15 -12.97
N ILE A 173 3.23 0.33 -12.07
CA ILE A 173 2.41 1.53 -12.30
C ILE A 173 3.21 2.83 -12.38
N VAL A 174 4.43 2.86 -11.83
CA VAL A 174 5.37 3.97 -12.07
C VAL A 174 5.90 3.90 -13.50
N GLY A 175 6.16 2.69 -13.99
CA GLY A 175 6.65 2.43 -15.33
C GLY A 175 8.04 1.83 -15.40
N HIS A 176 8.66 1.95 -16.56
CA HIS A 176 10.00 1.41 -16.83
C HIS A 176 10.88 2.44 -17.54
N SER A 177 12.20 2.32 -17.31
CA SER A 177 13.17 3.00 -18.16
C SER A 177 13.07 2.48 -19.60
N THR A 178 13.16 3.38 -20.58
CA THR A 178 13.30 3.01 -21.99
C THR A 178 14.56 2.19 -22.26
N ALA A 179 15.60 2.37 -21.44
CA ALA A 179 16.83 1.57 -21.45
C ALA A 179 16.73 0.25 -20.65
N ALA A 180 15.61 -0.03 -19.99
CA ALA A 180 15.48 -1.24 -19.17
C ALA A 180 15.59 -2.50 -20.06
N PRO A 181 16.51 -3.43 -19.75
CA PRO A 181 16.74 -4.63 -20.57
C PRO A 181 15.60 -5.64 -20.47
N LYS A 182 14.75 -5.50 -19.45
CA LYS A 182 13.62 -6.38 -19.17
C LYS A 182 12.41 -5.57 -18.73
N LYS A 183 11.28 -5.80 -19.39
CA LYS A 183 10.00 -5.15 -19.09
C LYS A 183 8.88 -6.17 -19.24
N TYR A 184 8.14 -6.37 -18.16
CA TYR A 184 7.11 -7.40 -18.04
C TYR A 184 5.84 -6.79 -17.46
N ALA A 185 4.70 -7.27 -17.95
CA ALA A 185 3.47 -7.29 -17.18
C ALA A 185 3.17 -8.73 -16.77
N TYR A 186 2.50 -8.91 -15.65
CA TYR A 186 2.12 -10.21 -15.15
C TYR A 186 0.61 -10.36 -15.17
N VAL A 187 0.14 -11.55 -15.52
CA VAL A 187 -1.28 -11.89 -15.52
C VAL A 187 -1.53 -13.01 -14.53
N TYR A 188 -2.28 -12.70 -13.48
CA TYR A 188 -2.71 -13.63 -12.44
C TYR A 188 -3.82 -12.99 -11.58
N HIS A 189 -4.60 -13.82 -10.89
CA HIS A 189 -5.54 -13.33 -9.88
C HIS A 189 -5.90 -14.43 -8.87
N TRP A 190 -6.13 -14.05 -7.61
CA TRP A 190 -6.69 -14.93 -6.58
C TRP A 190 -8.14 -14.53 -6.31
N MET A 191 -9.06 -15.49 -6.47
CA MET A 191 -10.52 -15.29 -6.42
C MET A 191 -11.15 -15.73 -5.10
N GLY A 192 -10.35 -15.99 -4.07
CA GLY A 192 -10.88 -16.43 -2.77
C GLY A 192 -11.29 -17.90 -2.81
N ASP A 193 -12.58 -18.18 -2.64
CA ASP A 193 -13.11 -19.54 -2.56
C ASP A 193 -12.97 -20.37 -3.86
N LYS A 194 -12.82 -19.70 -5.01
CA LYS A 194 -12.54 -20.34 -6.32
C LYS A 194 -11.05 -20.56 -6.60
N GLY A 195 -10.17 -20.21 -5.67
CA GLY A 195 -8.73 -20.35 -5.87
C GLY A 195 -8.18 -19.35 -6.88
N HIS A 196 -7.16 -19.75 -7.64
CA HIS A 196 -6.55 -18.88 -8.66
C HIS A 196 -7.33 -18.85 -9.97
N LEU A 197 -7.16 -17.77 -10.72
CA LEU A 197 -7.66 -17.67 -12.08
C LEU A 197 -6.97 -18.70 -12.98
N GLN A 198 -7.75 -19.50 -13.69
CA GLN A 198 -7.28 -20.50 -14.63
C GLN A 198 -6.93 -19.85 -15.97
N LEU A 199 -5.64 -19.78 -16.31
CA LEU A 199 -5.15 -19.03 -17.46
C LEU A 199 -4.60 -19.91 -18.61
N GLN A 200 -4.55 -21.23 -18.44
CA GLN A 200 -4.04 -22.16 -19.45
C GLN A 200 -4.68 -21.96 -20.83
N SER A 201 -5.98 -21.70 -20.89
CA SER A 201 -6.71 -21.48 -22.15
C SER A 201 -6.46 -20.12 -22.81
N PHE A 202 -5.80 -19.20 -22.10
CA PHE A 202 -5.39 -17.89 -22.60
C PHE A 202 -3.91 -17.87 -23.02
N GLU A 203 -3.16 -18.94 -22.76
CA GLU A 203 -1.76 -19.02 -23.20
C GLU A 203 -1.65 -18.86 -24.72
N GLY A 204 -0.74 -18.01 -25.17
CA GLY A 204 -0.56 -17.70 -26.58
C GLY A 204 -1.52 -16.64 -27.13
N ASN A 205 -2.51 -16.18 -26.37
CA ASN A 205 -3.33 -15.01 -26.71
C ASN A 205 -2.43 -13.80 -26.97
N LYS A 206 -2.88 -12.89 -27.84
CA LYS A 206 -2.15 -11.65 -28.08
C LYS A 206 -2.23 -10.77 -26.85
N PHE A 207 -1.14 -10.04 -26.60
CA PHE A 207 -1.21 -8.82 -25.81
C PHE A 207 -0.67 -7.66 -26.65
N TRP A 208 -1.07 -6.45 -26.27
CA TRP A 208 -0.65 -5.22 -26.91
C TRP A 208 -0.12 -4.23 -25.89
N VAL A 209 0.88 -3.44 -26.31
CA VAL A 209 1.15 -2.15 -25.68
C VAL A 209 0.26 -1.14 -26.40
N VAL A 210 -0.60 -0.45 -25.67
CA VAL A 210 -1.59 0.49 -26.21
C VAL A 210 -1.19 1.90 -25.80
N ASP A 211 -0.97 2.77 -26.78
CA ASP A 211 -0.63 4.19 -26.56
C ASP A 211 -1.86 4.93 -26.01
N GLN A 212 -1.70 5.56 -24.84
CA GLN A 212 -2.81 6.25 -24.16
C GLN A 212 -3.28 7.52 -24.88
N ARG A 213 -2.47 8.07 -25.81
CA ARG A 213 -2.82 9.32 -26.51
C ARG A 213 -3.82 9.11 -27.61
N ASN A 214 -3.73 7.99 -28.32
CA ASN A 214 -4.54 7.72 -29.53
C ASN A 214 -5.20 6.33 -29.54
N GLY A 215 -4.90 5.47 -28.57
CA GLY A 215 -5.44 4.10 -28.48
C GLY A 215 -4.81 3.11 -29.46
N GLU A 216 -3.70 3.46 -30.13
CA GLU A 216 -3.04 2.58 -31.08
C GLU A 216 -2.29 1.43 -30.39
N LYS A 217 -2.41 0.23 -30.95
CA LYS A 217 -1.66 -0.96 -30.53
C LYS A 217 -0.25 -0.89 -31.14
N VAL A 218 0.69 -0.27 -30.42
CA VAL A 218 2.05 0.05 -30.90
C VAL A 218 3.06 -1.08 -30.76
N PHE A 219 2.71 -2.13 -30.01
CA PHE A 219 3.47 -3.37 -29.91
C PHE A 219 2.51 -4.54 -29.78
N THR A 220 2.90 -5.71 -30.28
CA THR A 220 2.15 -6.96 -30.11
C THR A 220 3.10 -8.06 -29.65
N GLY A 221 2.69 -8.77 -28.60
CA GLY A 221 3.36 -9.98 -28.13
C GLY A 221 2.35 -11.09 -27.85
N LYS A 222 2.81 -12.16 -27.19
CA LYS A 222 1.96 -13.29 -26.76
C LYS A 222 2.06 -13.50 -25.26
N LEU A 223 0.93 -13.75 -24.62
CA LEU A 223 0.86 -14.16 -23.23
C LEU A 223 1.56 -15.52 -23.09
N SER A 224 2.51 -15.63 -22.17
CA SER A 224 3.31 -16.85 -22.00
C SER A 224 3.29 -17.30 -20.54
N PHE A 225 3.29 -18.60 -20.30
CA PHE A 225 3.42 -19.14 -18.95
C PHE A 225 4.76 -18.71 -18.32
N ARG A 226 4.73 -18.27 -17.06
CA ARG A 226 5.92 -17.79 -16.33
C ARG A 226 6.23 -18.63 -15.11
N LYS A 227 5.25 -18.87 -14.24
CA LYS A 227 5.44 -19.62 -12.99
C LYS A 227 4.23 -20.48 -12.62
N PRO A 228 4.44 -21.73 -12.16
CA PRO A 228 3.35 -22.58 -11.68
C PRO A 228 2.87 -22.13 -10.29
N LEU A 229 1.66 -22.59 -9.93
CA LEU A 229 1.01 -22.38 -8.64
C LEU A 229 1.89 -22.81 -7.45
N ASP A 230 2.68 -23.88 -7.63
CA ASP A 230 3.51 -24.47 -6.59
C ASP A 230 4.96 -23.93 -6.58
N ASN A 231 5.25 -22.86 -7.31
CA ASN A 231 6.55 -22.20 -7.24
C ASN A 231 6.77 -21.60 -5.85
N VAL A 232 7.63 -22.25 -5.05
CA VAL A 232 8.05 -21.78 -3.73
C VAL A 232 8.75 -20.41 -3.85
N GLU A 233 8.26 -19.40 -3.15
CA GLU A 233 8.83 -18.04 -3.14
C GLU A 233 9.39 -17.60 -1.79
N THR A 234 9.11 -18.37 -0.73
CA THR A 234 9.60 -18.07 0.62
C THR A 234 10.19 -19.29 1.31
N THR A 235 11.21 -19.06 2.13
CA THR A 235 11.74 -20.08 3.05
C THR A 235 10.78 -20.35 4.22
N LYS A 236 9.79 -19.47 4.45
CA LYS A 236 8.75 -19.60 5.49
C LYS A 236 7.56 -20.44 5.00
N THR A 237 7.81 -21.60 4.41
CA THR A 237 6.78 -22.44 3.75
C THR A 237 5.62 -22.85 4.66
N GLN A 238 5.86 -23.01 5.97
CA GLN A 238 4.81 -23.32 6.95
C GLN A 238 3.79 -22.20 7.14
N GLN A 239 4.18 -20.95 6.88
CA GLN A 239 3.30 -19.78 6.97
C GLN A 239 2.61 -19.52 5.63
N ALA A 240 3.30 -19.79 4.52
CA ALA A 240 2.79 -19.64 3.16
C ALA A 240 2.17 -20.93 2.61
N LYS A 241 1.32 -21.59 3.39
CA LYS A 241 0.65 -22.81 2.92
C LYS A 241 -0.32 -22.51 1.76
N PRO A 242 -0.57 -23.50 0.87
CA PRO A 242 -0.01 -24.85 0.89
C PRO A 242 1.38 -25.00 0.24
N TYR A 243 1.81 -24.07 -0.62
CA TYR A 243 2.98 -24.29 -1.49
C TYR A 243 4.25 -23.52 -1.13
N GLY A 244 4.25 -22.71 -0.07
CA GLY A 244 5.30 -21.71 0.11
C GLY A 244 5.20 -20.55 -0.87
N ASN A 245 3.98 -20.27 -1.36
CA ASN A 245 3.64 -19.24 -2.35
C ASN A 245 2.53 -18.35 -1.76
N TRP A 246 2.80 -17.06 -1.53
CA TRP A 246 1.81 -16.11 -1.01
C TRP A 246 0.79 -15.70 -2.06
N LEU A 247 1.14 -15.76 -3.36
CA LEU A 247 0.21 -15.48 -4.45
C LEU A 247 -0.85 -16.58 -4.56
N ASN A 248 -0.48 -17.83 -4.25
CA ASN A 248 -1.31 -19.02 -4.47
C ASN A 248 -1.97 -19.03 -5.86
N ALA A 249 -1.22 -18.62 -6.88
CA ALA A 249 -1.68 -18.55 -8.27
C ALA A 249 -0.56 -18.92 -9.24
N GLU A 250 -0.93 -19.44 -10.40
CA GLU A 250 -0.06 -19.45 -11.56
C GLU A 250 0.14 -18.02 -12.08
N VAL A 251 1.29 -17.76 -12.69
CA VAL A 251 1.63 -16.46 -13.25
C VAL A 251 1.97 -16.62 -14.73
N TYR A 252 1.36 -15.78 -15.54
CA TYR A 252 1.68 -15.60 -16.95
C TYR A 252 2.33 -14.24 -17.14
N GLU A 253 3.09 -14.05 -18.23
CA GLU A 253 3.78 -12.81 -18.51
C GLU A 253 3.53 -12.28 -19.92
N CYS A 254 3.55 -10.97 -20.02
CA CYS A 254 3.62 -10.21 -21.26
C CYS A 254 5.01 -9.57 -21.33
N ASP A 255 5.93 -10.14 -22.11
CA ASP A 255 7.28 -9.60 -22.29
C ASP A 255 7.31 -8.57 -23.43
N PHE A 256 7.48 -7.30 -23.06
CA PHE A 256 7.60 -6.17 -23.99
C PHE A 256 8.98 -5.51 -23.90
N SER A 257 10.00 -6.25 -23.49
CA SER A 257 11.38 -5.76 -23.30
C SER A 257 11.95 -5.09 -24.56
N ASN A 258 11.52 -5.54 -25.75
CA ASN A 258 11.96 -5.01 -27.04
C ASN A 258 11.23 -3.71 -27.47
N PHE A 259 10.28 -3.21 -26.69
CA PHE A 259 9.58 -1.95 -26.97
C PHE A 259 10.18 -0.81 -26.13
N ASN A 260 10.77 0.19 -26.79
CA ASN A 260 11.58 1.22 -26.12
C ASN A 260 11.13 2.65 -26.44
N ASN A 261 9.99 2.83 -27.12
CA ASN A 261 9.52 4.17 -27.45
C ASN A 261 9.00 4.85 -26.18
N PRO A 262 9.46 6.07 -25.84
CA PRO A 262 8.93 6.80 -24.70
C PRO A 262 7.45 7.15 -24.89
N GLY A 263 6.68 7.13 -23.79
CA GLY A 263 5.26 7.47 -23.79
C GLY A 263 4.49 6.88 -22.60
N GLN A 264 3.17 7.11 -22.60
CA GLN A 264 2.25 6.53 -21.62
C GLN A 264 1.44 5.42 -22.27
N TYR A 265 1.40 4.27 -21.61
CA TYR A 265 0.89 3.03 -22.19
C TYR A 265 0.04 2.24 -21.21
N THR A 266 -0.79 1.34 -21.72
CA THR A 266 -1.34 0.19 -20.98
C THR A 266 -0.91 -1.11 -21.64
N ILE A 267 -0.88 -2.19 -20.87
CA ILE A 267 -0.84 -3.55 -21.42
C ILE A 267 -2.27 -4.04 -21.52
N ALA A 268 -2.72 -4.40 -22.73
CA ALA A 268 -4.00 -5.02 -22.99
C ALA A 268 -3.80 -6.47 -23.40
N VAL A 269 -4.55 -7.40 -22.80
CA VAL A 269 -4.45 -8.83 -23.09
C VAL A 269 -5.78 -9.30 -23.68
N GLU A 270 -5.70 -9.91 -24.86
CA GLU A 270 -6.84 -10.39 -25.64
C GLU A 270 -7.72 -11.32 -24.78
N ASN A 271 -9.02 -11.03 -24.76
CA ASN A 271 -10.04 -11.73 -23.96
C ASN A 271 -9.88 -11.60 -22.43
N ILE A 272 -9.02 -10.72 -21.92
CA ILE A 272 -8.85 -10.48 -20.48
C ILE A 272 -9.26 -9.05 -20.12
N GLY A 273 -8.56 -8.06 -20.67
CA GLY A 273 -8.67 -6.64 -20.29
C GLY A 273 -7.31 -5.96 -20.28
N CYS A 274 -7.24 -4.75 -19.76
CA CYS A 274 -6.01 -3.97 -19.69
C CYS A 274 -5.54 -3.65 -18.26
N SER A 275 -4.27 -3.27 -18.14
CA SER A 275 -3.66 -2.78 -16.90
C SER A 275 -4.07 -1.35 -16.57
N PHE A 276 -3.61 -0.85 -15.41
CA PHE A 276 -3.46 0.59 -15.19
C PHE A 276 -2.44 1.18 -16.19
N PRO A 277 -2.53 2.49 -16.50
CA PRO A 277 -1.53 3.16 -17.30
C PRO A 277 -0.18 3.22 -16.58
N PHE A 278 0.91 3.20 -17.35
CA PHE A 278 2.28 3.34 -16.88
C PHE A 278 3.13 4.10 -17.91
N GLU A 279 4.29 4.61 -17.50
CA GLU A 279 5.18 5.39 -18.35
C GLU A 279 6.40 4.57 -18.83
N LEU A 280 6.81 4.77 -20.08
CA LEU A 280 8.16 4.47 -20.54
C LEU A 280 8.91 5.78 -20.73
N SER A 281 9.98 5.98 -19.97
CA SER A 281 10.78 7.21 -19.99
C SER A 281 12.17 6.93 -19.46
N ASP A 282 13.20 7.58 -20.01
CA ASP A 282 14.57 7.46 -19.50
C ASP A 282 14.66 7.87 -18.02
N ASP A 283 13.78 8.80 -17.60
CA ASP A 283 13.69 9.33 -16.22
C ASP A 283 12.46 8.82 -15.45
N GLY A 284 11.83 7.71 -15.87
CA GLY A 284 10.59 7.21 -15.26
C GLY A 284 10.65 6.93 -13.74
N TYR A 285 11.85 6.75 -13.16
CA TYR A 285 12.02 6.57 -11.71
C TYR A 285 12.37 7.86 -10.95
N ARG A 286 12.52 8.98 -11.65
CA ARG A 286 12.94 10.25 -11.04
C ARG A 286 11.94 10.75 -10.01
N GLU A 287 10.65 10.63 -10.31
CA GLU A 287 9.60 11.05 -9.38
C GLU A 287 9.53 10.15 -8.14
N ALA A 288 9.63 8.83 -8.32
CA ALA A 288 9.69 7.89 -7.19
C ALA A 288 10.89 8.18 -6.26
N PHE A 289 12.05 8.54 -6.84
CA PHE A 289 13.20 9.01 -6.07
C PHE A 289 12.89 10.28 -5.28
N LYS A 290 12.33 11.31 -5.92
CA LYS A 290 11.97 12.57 -5.26
C LYS A 290 11.00 12.33 -4.11
N VAL A 291 9.89 11.64 -4.36
CA VAL A 291 8.88 11.33 -3.33
C VAL A 291 9.51 10.59 -2.15
N THR A 292 10.35 9.58 -2.42
CA THR A 292 11.02 8.80 -1.36
C THR A 292 11.97 9.67 -0.52
N CYS A 293 12.82 10.49 -1.16
CA CYS A 293 13.75 11.36 -0.43
C CYS A 293 13.02 12.46 0.33
N ARG A 294 11.96 13.03 -0.27
CA ARG A 294 11.10 14.00 0.43
C ARG A 294 10.34 13.38 1.60
N GLY A 295 10.09 12.07 1.59
CA GLY A 295 9.60 11.34 2.76
C GLY A 295 10.54 11.48 3.97
N LEU A 296 11.86 11.48 3.75
CA LEU A 296 12.85 11.70 4.82
C LEU A 296 12.72 13.11 5.41
N TYR A 297 12.57 14.13 4.56
CA TYR A 297 12.29 15.49 5.00
C TYR A 297 11.07 15.58 5.92
N HIS A 298 9.96 14.90 5.57
CA HIS A 298 8.76 14.88 6.40
C HIS A 298 8.96 14.16 7.74
N ASN A 299 9.89 13.21 7.80
CA ASN A 299 10.29 12.50 9.01
C ASN A 299 11.37 13.23 9.83
N ARG A 300 11.88 14.40 9.40
CA ARG A 300 12.89 15.16 10.16
C ARG A 300 12.33 15.64 11.51
N SER A 301 12.97 15.24 12.61
CA SER A 301 12.61 15.68 13.96
C SER A 301 13.34 16.96 14.36
N GLY A 302 12.72 17.78 15.21
CA GLY A 302 13.36 18.99 15.75
C GLY A 302 13.25 20.24 14.89
N ILE A 303 12.56 20.20 13.75
CA ILE A 303 12.25 21.37 12.93
C ILE A 303 10.78 21.47 12.62
N GLU A 304 10.35 22.71 12.44
CA GLU A 304 9.09 23.05 11.79
C GLU A 304 9.17 22.62 10.32
N LEU A 305 8.10 21.98 9.83
CA LEU A 305 7.90 21.82 8.40
C LEU A 305 7.04 22.98 7.94
N LYS A 306 7.57 23.78 7.02
CA LYS A 306 6.93 25.03 6.61
C LYS A 306 6.16 24.91 5.30
N PRO A 307 5.12 25.73 5.08
CA PRO A 307 4.28 25.68 3.88
C PRO A 307 5.05 25.88 2.57
N GLU A 308 6.16 26.63 2.58
CA GLU A 308 6.99 26.79 1.37
C GLU A 308 7.65 25.48 0.90
N PHE A 309 7.78 24.50 1.80
CA PHE A 309 8.40 23.22 1.52
C PHE A 309 7.39 22.08 1.51
N THR A 310 6.19 22.19 2.06
CA THR A 310 5.24 21.07 2.13
C THR A 310 3.79 21.51 2.25
N ASP A 311 2.88 20.69 1.72
CA ASP A 311 1.44 20.83 1.92
C ASP A 311 0.97 20.33 3.30
N HIS A 312 1.88 19.75 4.09
CA HIS A 312 1.62 19.24 5.45
C HIS A 312 2.50 19.94 6.50
N PRO A 313 2.31 21.26 6.71
CA PRO A 313 3.10 22.00 7.68
C PRO A 313 2.85 21.49 9.10
N ARG A 314 3.90 21.49 9.92
CA ARG A 314 3.80 21.11 11.34
C ARG A 314 4.84 21.85 12.19
N PRO A 315 4.55 22.15 13.47
CA PRO A 315 5.53 22.73 14.38
C PRO A 315 6.70 21.76 14.63
N ALA A 316 7.80 22.29 15.19
CA ALA A 316 8.96 21.49 15.54
C ALA A 316 8.63 20.48 16.65
N PRO A 317 8.76 19.17 16.40
CA PRO A 317 8.59 18.14 17.40
C PRO A 317 9.93 17.90 18.10
N ALA A 318 9.88 17.58 19.38
CA ALA A 318 11.04 17.08 20.13
C ALA A 318 12.32 17.94 20.01
N ASN A 319 12.19 19.25 19.82
CA ASN A 319 13.29 20.19 19.88
C ASN A 319 13.43 20.71 21.32
N PRO A 320 14.56 20.46 22.02
CA PRO A 320 14.72 20.86 23.43
C PRO A 320 14.76 22.38 23.65
N LEU A 321 14.95 23.18 22.59
CA LEU A 321 15.05 24.64 22.66
C LEU A 321 13.71 25.34 22.38
N ILE A 322 12.88 24.79 21.49
CA ILE A 322 11.67 25.49 20.99
C ILE A 322 10.37 24.71 21.16
N THR A 323 10.41 23.39 21.35
CA THR A 323 9.17 22.60 21.55
C THR A 323 8.69 22.75 22.99
N PRO A 324 7.46 23.26 23.23
CA PRO A 324 6.92 23.40 24.57
C PRO A 324 6.92 22.07 25.33
N GLY A 325 7.42 22.06 26.57
CA GLY A 325 7.48 20.87 27.42
C GLY A 325 8.59 19.87 27.09
N PHE A 326 9.43 20.13 26.07
CA PHE A 326 10.53 19.24 25.69
C PHE A 326 11.90 19.64 26.26
N LYS A 327 11.99 20.78 26.93
CA LYS A 327 13.21 21.21 27.63
C LYS A 327 13.68 20.14 28.60
N ASP A 328 14.98 19.81 28.56
CA ASP A 328 15.65 18.81 29.39
C ASP A 328 15.08 17.38 29.27
N LYS A 329 14.23 17.08 28.27
CA LYS A 329 13.66 15.73 28.08
C LYS A 329 14.62 14.75 27.41
N MET A 330 15.51 15.26 26.55
CA MET A 330 16.54 14.46 25.90
C MET A 330 17.76 14.38 26.81
N GLN A 331 18.13 13.16 27.21
CA GLN A 331 19.20 12.91 28.17
C GLN A 331 20.26 12.01 27.53
N TYR A 332 21.54 12.27 27.80
CA TYR A 332 22.62 11.38 27.40
C TYR A 332 22.92 10.39 28.52
N ALA A 333 23.13 9.12 28.19
CA ALA A 333 23.58 8.11 29.13
C ALA A 333 24.93 7.56 28.68
N ASN A 334 25.86 7.34 29.61
CA ASN A 334 27.11 6.65 29.32
C ASN A 334 26.91 5.11 29.27
N VAL A 335 25.96 4.67 28.45
CA VAL A 335 25.62 3.27 28.22
C VAL A 335 25.55 3.05 26.73
N ARG A 336 26.31 2.08 26.22
CA ARG A 336 26.25 1.75 24.79
C ARG A 336 25.12 0.77 24.58
N TYR A 337 24.55 0.81 23.38
CA TYR A 337 23.53 -0.15 22.98
C TYR A 337 23.99 -1.62 23.13
N CYS A 338 25.27 -1.91 22.87
CA CYS A 338 25.87 -3.23 23.06
C CYS A 338 26.04 -3.65 24.53
N ASP A 339 25.81 -2.73 25.47
CA ASP A 339 25.84 -3.01 26.90
C ASP A 339 24.43 -3.41 27.42
N LEU A 340 23.40 -3.40 26.57
CA LEU A 340 22.01 -3.73 26.94
C LEU A 340 21.70 -5.22 26.72
N GLU A 341 20.81 -5.77 27.55
CA GLU A 341 20.43 -7.18 27.54
C GLU A 341 19.62 -7.57 26.30
N ASN A 342 18.72 -6.70 25.82
CA ASN A 342 17.96 -6.94 24.59
C ASN A 342 17.53 -5.66 23.87
N TYR A 343 17.05 -5.81 22.62
CA TYR A 343 16.62 -4.71 21.75
C TYR A 343 15.52 -3.84 22.36
N ASN A 344 14.59 -4.45 23.10
CA ASN A 344 13.41 -3.77 23.66
C ASN A 344 13.67 -3.11 25.01
N VAL A 345 14.92 -3.10 25.50
CA VAL A 345 15.35 -2.52 26.78
C VAL A 345 14.63 -3.20 27.96
N SER A 346 15.31 -4.13 28.62
CA SER A 346 14.76 -4.80 29.82
C SER A 346 14.55 -3.83 31.00
N LYS A 347 13.87 -4.28 32.06
CA LYS A 347 13.78 -3.49 33.31
C LYS A 347 15.17 -3.17 33.89
N ASN A 348 16.12 -4.10 33.80
CA ASN A 348 17.50 -3.90 34.25
C ASN A 348 18.23 -2.89 33.36
N ASP A 349 18.01 -2.94 32.04
CA ASP A 349 18.57 -1.96 31.10
C ASP A 349 18.09 -0.54 31.42
N ILE A 350 16.81 -0.36 31.76
CA ILE A 350 16.26 0.94 32.17
C ILE A 350 16.99 1.46 33.42
N GLU A 351 17.19 0.60 34.43
CA GLU A 351 17.90 0.98 35.65
C GLU A 351 19.37 1.34 35.37
N LYS A 352 20.03 0.55 34.53
CA LYS A 352 21.40 0.81 34.07
C LYS A 352 21.51 2.15 33.34
N ILE A 353 20.58 2.46 32.43
CA ILE A 353 20.53 3.75 31.73
C ILE A 353 20.34 4.89 32.73
N LYS A 354 19.35 4.77 33.64
CA LYS A 354 19.06 5.80 34.65
C LYS A 354 20.25 6.10 35.57
N ASN A 355 20.96 5.06 36.00
CA ASN A 355 22.13 5.19 36.88
C ASN A 355 23.36 5.79 36.19
N ASN A 356 23.35 5.87 34.84
CA ASN A 356 24.46 6.37 34.03
C ASN A 356 24.08 7.60 33.20
N LEU A 357 23.01 8.31 33.57
CA LEU A 357 22.64 9.58 32.94
C LEU A 357 23.73 10.64 33.19
N MET A 358 24.17 11.29 32.13
CA MET A 358 25.11 12.41 32.15
C MET A 358 24.42 13.77 32.12
N GLY A 359 23.09 13.78 32.03
CA GLY A 359 22.26 14.99 32.03
C GLY A 359 21.65 15.33 30.67
N PRO A 360 20.89 16.43 30.63
CA PRO A 360 20.17 16.85 29.44
C PRO A 360 21.12 17.28 28.32
N ILE A 361 20.69 17.05 27.09
CA ILE A 361 21.39 17.47 25.87
C ILE A 361 20.48 18.31 24.98
N ASN A 362 21.02 19.41 24.46
CA ASN A 362 20.32 20.31 23.55
C ASN A 362 20.60 19.94 22.09
N THR A 363 20.22 18.73 21.70
CA THR A 363 20.37 18.23 20.32
C THR A 363 19.02 17.93 19.67
N TRP A 364 18.99 17.93 18.35
CA TRP A 364 17.86 17.50 17.53
C TRP A 364 18.32 17.20 16.10
N GLY A 365 17.42 16.62 15.30
CA GLY A 365 17.71 16.34 13.88
C GLY A 365 17.86 14.87 13.54
N TRP A 366 17.22 13.96 14.28
CA TRP A 366 17.06 12.57 13.82
C TRP A 366 15.90 12.45 12.82
N TYR A 367 15.72 11.24 12.28
CA TYR A 367 14.50 10.86 11.57
C TYR A 367 13.56 10.11 12.51
N GLN A 368 12.31 10.53 12.55
CA GLN A 368 11.23 9.74 13.13
C GLN A 368 11.18 8.38 12.41
N ASP A 369 11.16 7.28 13.16
CA ASP A 369 11.35 5.92 12.63
C ASP A 369 10.23 5.49 11.69
N ALA A 370 8.99 5.70 12.13
CA ALA A 370 7.80 5.30 11.40
C ALA A 370 6.64 6.28 11.70
N GLY A 371 5.50 5.76 12.13
CA GLY A 371 4.35 6.59 12.56
C GLY A 371 4.47 7.12 13.98
N ASP A 372 5.48 6.71 14.72
CA ASP A 372 5.86 7.22 16.04
C ASP A 372 6.97 8.28 15.94
N TRP A 373 7.45 8.78 17.08
CA TRP A 373 8.38 9.92 17.14
C TRP A 373 9.83 9.50 17.45
N ASP A 374 10.11 8.21 17.61
CA ASP A 374 11.41 7.72 18.06
C ASP A 374 12.48 7.84 16.97
N GLY A 375 13.74 7.85 17.38
CA GLY A 375 14.89 7.78 16.48
C GLY A 375 15.81 6.62 16.87
N TYR A 376 16.39 5.94 15.87
CA TYR A 376 17.22 4.76 16.10
C TYR A 376 18.61 4.92 15.46
N PHE A 377 19.64 4.37 16.11
CA PHE A 377 21.00 4.38 15.55
C PHE A 377 21.09 3.63 14.23
N THR A 378 20.20 2.66 13.99
CA THR A 378 20.10 1.89 12.73
C THR A 378 19.77 2.78 11.53
N HIS A 379 19.25 3.98 11.75
CA HIS A 379 19.01 4.99 10.72
C HIS A 379 20.29 5.55 10.10
N LEU A 380 21.47 5.35 10.73
CA LEU A 380 22.76 5.71 10.15
C LEU A 380 23.02 5.07 8.77
N LYS A 381 22.27 4.02 8.41
CA LYS A 381 22.28 3.46 7.04
C LYS A 381 21.76 4.46 5.99
N ILE A 382 20.82 5.35 6.33
CA ILE A 382 20.20 6.31 5.41
C ILE A 382 21.24 7.26 4.82
N PRO A 383 22.02 8.03 5.60
CA PRO A 383 23.03 8.91 5.03
C PRO A 383 24.09 8.14 4.23
N ALA A 384 24.47 6.93 4.67
CA ALA A 384 25.38 6.08 3.91
C ALA A 384 24.80 5.70 2.54
N MET A 385 23.52 5.32 2.46
CA MET A 385 22.85 4.99 1.21
C MET A 385 22.69 6.20 0.29
N LEU A 386 22.34 7.37 0.83
CA LEU A 386 22.20 8.61 0.06
C LEU A 386 23.55 9.06 -0.52
N MET A 387 24.61 9.09 0.30
CA MET A 387 25.96 9.41 -0.15
C MET A 387 26.49 8.37 -1.16
N PHE A 388 26.25 7.08 -0.94
CA PHE A 388 26.69 6.05 -1.88
C PHE A 388 25.95 6.16 -3.22
N THR A 389 24.65 6.45 -3.19
CA THR A 389 23.84 6.70 -4.40
C THR A 389 24.39 7.89 -5.18
N TYR A 390 24.71 8.99 -4.49
CA TYR A 390 25.40 10.12 -5.09
C TYR A 390 26.77 9.74 -5.68
N LEU A 391 27.60 8.99 -4.96
CA LEU A 391 28.92 8.57 -5.45
C LEU A 391 28.86 7.70 -6.71
N ILE A 392 27.83 6.86 -6.85
CA ILE A 392 27.65 6.00 -8.04
C ILE A 392 27.35 6.85 -9.29
N LYS A 393 26.55 7.92 -9.16
CA LYS A 393 26.11 8.78 -10.29
C LYS A 393 25.92 10.24 -9.89
N ALA A 394 27.00 10.93 -9.49
CA ALA A 394 26.93 12.29 -8.95
C ALA A 394 26.23 13.28 -9.91
N ASN A 395 26.48 13.17 -11.21
CA ASN A 395 25.91 14.03 -12.24
C ASN A 395 24.37 13.90 -12.37
N ASN A 396 23.76 12.91 -11.74
CA ASN A 396 22.32 12.72 -11.74
C ASN A 396 21.63 13.46 -10.58
N PHE A 397 22.34 14.16 -9.70
CA PHE A 397 21.75 14.83 -8.54
C PHE A 397 22.10 16.31 -8.55
N ASN A 398 21.08 17.15 -8.35
CA ASN A 398 21.22 18.59 -8.45
C ASN A 398 20.80 19.26 -7.14
N ASP A 399 21.31 20.47 -6.94
CA ASP A 399 20.80 21.41 -5.96
C ASP A 399 19.38 21.86 -6.38
N GLY A 400 18.46 21.98 -5.43
CA GLY A 400 17.08 22.44 -5.63
C GLY A 400 16.09 21.39 -6.13
N GLU A 401 16.52 20.14 -6.28
CA GLU A 401 15.68 19.08 -6.83
C GLU A 401 14.58 18.58 -5.88
N LEU A 402 14.87 18.55 -4.59
CA LEU A 402 14.03 17.94 -3.55
C LEU A 402 13.20 18.97 -2.77
N ASN A 403 13.30 20.26 -3.10
CA ASN A 403 12.61 21.36 -2.42
C ASN A 403 12.76 21.27 -0.89
N LEU A 404 14.01 21.23 -0.44
CA LEU A 404 14.40 21.19 0.97
C LEU A 404 14.67 22.62 1.47
N PRO A 405 14.67 22.85 2.80
CA PRO A 405 15.13 24.12 3.36
C PRO A 405 16.57 24.48 2.97
N GLU A 406 17.39 23.49 2.66
CA GLU A 406 18.77 23.66 2.23
C GLU A 406 18.92 23.94 0.72
N SER A 407 17.88 23.73 -0.09
CA SER A 407 17.92 23.94 -1.54
C SER A 407 18.34 25.35 -1.94
N GLY A 408 19.21 25.46 -2.94
CA GLY A 408 19.83 26.69 -3.43
C GLY A 408 21.16 27.04 -2.77
N ASN A 409 21.76 26.11 -2.00
CA ASN A 409 23.01 26.33 -1.27
C ASN A 409 24.27 25.93 -2.07
N GLY A 410 24.13 25.43 -3.29
CA GLY A 410 25.21 24.90 -4.14
C GLY A 410 25.60 23.45 -3.86
N ILE A 411 24.88 22.73 -3.00
CA ILE A 411 25.06 21.33 -2.66
C ILE A 411 23.88 20.54 -3.23
N PRO A 412 24.10 19.38 -3.87
CA PRO A 412 23.00 18.51 -4.29
C PRO A 412 22.13 18.12 -3.09
N ASP A 413 20.81 18.32 -3.19
CA ASP A 413 19.88 18.15 -2.07
C ASP A 413 19.94 16.75 -1.42
N ILE A 414 20.29 15.71 -2.18
CA ILE A 414 20.51 14.35 -1.66
C ILE A 414 21.60 14.30 -0.58
N LEU A 415 22.62 15.14 -0.69
CA LEU A 415 23.70 15.27 0.29
C LEU A 415 23.28 16.13 1.48
N ASP A 416 22.41 17.12 1.29
CA ASP A 416 21.80 17.85 2.40
C ASP A 416 20.93 16.93 3.27
N GLU A 417 20.13 16.07 2.63
CA GLU A 417 19.34 15.05 3.35
C GLU A 417 20.26 14.01 4.04
N ALA A 418 21.38 13.61 3.41
CA ALA A 418 22.37 12.76 4.08
C ALA A 418 23.00 13.47 5.31
N ARG A 419 23.34 14.75 5.16
CA ARG A 419 23.94 15.55 6.22
C ARG A 419 23.02 15.72 7.42
N TRP A 420 21.69 15.73 7.23
CA TRP A 420 20.70 15.92 8.29
C TRP A 420 20.96 15.04 9.52
N LEU A 421 20.99 13.72 9.33
CA LEU A 421 21.17 12.78 10.43
C LEU A 421 22.61 12.79 10.96
N ILE A 422 23.61 12.98 10.09
CA ILE A 422 25.01 13.10 10.51
C ILE A 422 25.16 14.28 11.48
N ARG A 423 24.54 15.42 11.16
CA ARG A 423 24.53 16.61 12.02
C ARG A 423 23.95 16.28 13.39
N TYR A 424 22.92 15.48 13.52
CA TYR A 424 22.39 15.11 14.84
C TYR A 424 23.44 14.41 15.72
N PHE A 425 24.27 13.53 15.14
CA PHE A 425 25.34 12.87 15.86
C PHE A 425 26.59 13.74 16.07
N THR A 426 26.82 14.76 15.25
CA THR A 426 27.98 15.68 15.34
C THR A 426 27.67 17.05 15.97
N ALA A 427 26.39 17.43 16.10
CA ALA A 427 25.93 18.63 16.79
C ALA A 427 26.06 18.47 18.31
N HIS A 428 26.30 17.24 18.76
CA HIS A 428 27.12 17.04 19.94
C HIS A 428 28.55 17.43 19.60
N GLY A 429 29.03 18.46 20.28
CA GLY A 429 30.43 18.53 20.64
C GLY A 429 30.85 17.27 21.43
N THR A 430 31.04 16.16 20.74
CA THR A 430 32.23 15.32 20.95
C THR A 430 33.44 16.07 20.39
N LYS A 431 33.69 17.28 20.89
CA LYS A 431 34.97 17.42 21.55
C LYS A 431 34.73 16.73 22.87
N PRO A 432 35.17 15.47 23.07
CA PRO A 432 35.35 15.02 24.44
C PRO A 432 36.10 16.15 25.13
N SER A 433 35.74 16.49 26.37
CA SER A 433 36.57 17.44 27.12
C SER A 433 38.03 17.01 26.93
N MET A 434 38.97 17.95 26.86
CA MET A 434 40.40 17.59 26.71
C MET A 434 40.80 16.49 27.70
N GLN A 435 40.18 16.50 28.89
CA GLN A 435 40.24 15.45 29.91
C GLN A 435 39.74 14.08 29.44
N ALA A 436 38.58 13.98 28.79
CA ALA A 436 38.06 12.72 28.27
C ALA A 436 38.90 12.16 27.10
N MET A 437 39.47 13.01 26.23
CA MET A 437 40.39 12.56 25.18
C MET A 437 41.74 12.08 25.72
N GLN A 438 42.25 12.72 26.78
CA GLN A 438 43.48 12.32 27.47
C GLN A 438 43.29 11.04 28.30
N GLN A 439 42.14 10.90 28.98
CA GLN A 439 41.81 9.69 29.75
C GLN A 439 41.63 8.45 28.86
N ALA A 440 41.20 8.64 27.61
CA ALA A 440 41.02 7.57 26.63
C ALA A 440 42.24 7.35 25.70
N GLY A 441 43.34 8.11 25.87
CA GLY A 441 44.61 7.89 25.17
C GLY A 441 44.68 8.38 23.72
N PHE A 442 43.70 9.16 23.25
CA PHE A 442 43.61 9.60 21.85
C PHE A 442 44.44 10.85 21.51
N LEU A 443 44.96 11.57 22.51
CA LEU A 443 45.85 12.73 22.33
C LEU A 443 46.95 12.72 23.40
N ALA A 444 48.21 12.95 22.98
CA ALA A 444 49.30 13.25 23.91
C ALA A 444 49.10 14.65 24.53
N PRO A 445 49.56 14.89 25.77
CA PRO A 445 49.41 16.20 26.42
C PRO A 445 50.04 17.33 25.58
N GLY A 446 49.22 18.33 25.16
CA GLY A 446 49.71 19.59 24.57
C GLY A 446 49.44 19.85 23.08
N GLN A 447 48.67 19.04 22.35
CA GLN A 447 48.36 19.28 20.94
C GLN A 447 47.02 20.05 20.71
N PRO A 448 46.99 21.11 19.87
CA PRO A 448 45.75 21.83 19.54
C PRO A 448 44.91 21.13 18.44
N ALA A 449 43.58 21.26 18.56
CA ALA A 449 42.59 20.63 17.66
C ALA A 449 42.11 21.59 16.56
N THR A 450 42.70 21.54 15.36
CA THR A 450 42.38 22.49 14.27
C THR A 450 41.96 21.89 12.92
N ILE A 451 41.63 20.60 12.80
CA ILE A 451 41.47 19.99 11.46
C ILE A 451 40.01 19.73 10.98
N LEU A 452 38.97 19.81 11.82
CA LEU A 452 37.64 19.29 11.44
C LEU A 452 36.53 20.34 11.15
N ALA A 453 36.88 21.57 10.79
CA ALA A 453 35.88 22.65 10.59
C ALA A 453 35.49 22.94 9.12
N ARG A 454 35.84 22.09 8.14
CA ARG A 454 35.38 22.25 6.76
C ARG A 454 35.06 20.90 6.11
N MET A 455 33.82 20.44 6.29
CA MET A 455 33.04 19.66 5.32
C MET A 455 31.57 20.02 5.50
#